data_AF-A0A1A9RMQ4-F1
#
_entry.id   AF-A0A1A9RMQ4-F1
#
_cell.length_a   1.000
_cell.length_b   1.000
_cell.length_c   1.000
_cell.angle_alpha   90.00
_cell.angle_beta   90.00
_cell.angle_gamma   90.00
#
_symmetry.space_group_name_H-M   'P 1'
#
loop_
_entity.id
_entity.type
_entity.pdbx_description
1 polymer ?
#
loop_
_entity_poly.entity_id
_entity_poly.type
_entity_poly.pdbx_seq_one_letter_code
_entity_poly.pdbx_strand_id
1 'polypeptide(L)' 'MNTHLFPASDFVFDNNGQVYIARRPCVLHSTAGFYIGRECFDLEMPDWPQPYSRESIYWKTHQEAQAWLDAGNWPQP' A
#
# COMPACT_ATOMS: atom_id res chain seq x y z
N MET A 1 -4.23 -14.64 -19.00
CA MET A 1 -3.77 -14.31 -17.63
C MET A 1 -2.66 -13.27 -17.79
N ASN A 2 -3.00 -11.99 -17.65
CA ASN A 2 -1.98 -10.93 -17.60
C ASN A 2 -1.40 -10.96 -16.20
N THR A 3 -0.36 -11.75 -15.99
CA THR A 3 0.51 -11.57 -14.82
C THR A 3 1.19 -10.23 -14.99
N HIS A 4 0.57 -9.17 -14.47
CA HIS A 4 1.28 -7.94 -14.13
C HIS A 4 2.32 -8.34 -13.09
N LEU A 5 3.48 -8.80 -13.57
CA LEU A 5 4.65 -9.08 -12.76
C LEU A 5 5.10 -7.75 -12.21
N PHE A 6 4.56 -7.37 -11.06
CA PHE A 6 5.06 -6.25 -10.30
C PHE A 6 6.56 -6.50 -10.07
N PRO A 7 7.45 -5.58 -10.47
CA PRO A 7 8.87 -5.81 -10.32
C PRO A 7 9.20 -5.97 -8.84
N ALA A 8 9.80 -7.11 -8.48
CA ALA A 8 10.09 -7.48 -7.09
C ALA A 8 10.94 -6.44 -6.32
N SER A 9 11.61 -5.53 -7.03
CA SER A 9 12.36 -4.40 -6.47
C SER A 9 11.51 -3.41 -5.67
N ASP A 10 10.21 -3.32 -5.93
CA ASP A 10 9.30 -2.40 -5.23
C ASP A 10 8.63 -3.01 -4.00
N PHE A 11 8.94 -4.28 -3.69
CA PHE A 11 8.30 -5.04 -2.62
C PHE A 11 9.32 -5.60 -1.63
N VAL A 12 8.87 -5.82 -0.39
CA VAL A 12 9.56 -6.63 0.62
C VAL A 12 8.68 -7.83 0.95
N PHE A 13 9.30 -8.92 1.36
CA PHE A 13 8.56 -10.07 1.83
C PHE A 13 8.19 -9.88 3.29
N ASP A 14 7.03 -10.39 3.69
CA ASP A 14 6.75 -10.60 5.11
C ASP A 14 7.76 -11.59 5.72
N ASN A 15 7.80 -11.68 7.06
CA ASN A 15 8.79 -12.51 7.78
C ASN A 15 8.75 -14.01 7.39
N ASN A 16 7.67 -14.46 6.75
CA ASN A 16 7.45 -15.84 6.36
C ASN A 16 7.61 -16.08 4.84
N GLY A 17 7.86 -15.02 4.04
CA GLY A 17 8.00 -15.13 2.59
C GLY A 17 6.70 -15.41 1.83
N GLN A 18 5.54 -15.24 2.48
CA GLN A 18 4.23 -15.59 1.93
C GLN A 18 3.57 -14.42 1.21
N VAL A 19 3.90 -13.19 1.60
CA VAL A 19 3.21 -11.99 1.10
C VAL A 19 4.22 -10.95 0.63
N TYR A 20 3.96 -10.34 -0.53
CA TYR A 20 4.69 -9.15 -0.98
C TYR A 20 4.06 -7.91 -0.36
N ILE A 21 4.88 -7.04 0.25
CA ILE A 21 4.46 -5.77 0.85
C ILE A 21 5.10 -4.64 0.06
N ALA A 22 4.30 -3.67 -0.39
CA ALA A 22 4.81 -2.51 -1.11
C ALA A 22 5.80 -1.72 -0.23
N ARG A 23 7.00 -1.43 -0.75
CA ARG A 23 8.01 -0.63 -0.03
C ARG A 23 7.54 0.80 0.18
N ARG A 24 6.96 1.38 -0.87
CA ARG A 24 6.50 2.75 -0.87
C ARG A 24 5.05 2.80 -0.37
N PRO A 25 4.74 3.65 0.62
CA PRO A 25 3.36 3.96 0.95
C PRO A 25 2.65 4.60 -0.25
N CYS A 26 1.35 4.34 -0.37
CA CYS A 26 0.46 4.90 -1.39
C CYS A 26 -0.86 5.37 -0.76
N VAL A 27 -1.60 6.18 -1.51
CA VAL A 27 -2.96 6.58 -1.14
C VAL A 27 -3.92 5.45 -1.47
N LEU A 28 -4.69 5.03 -0.48
CA LEU A 28 -5.71 3.99 -0.58
C LEU A 28 -7.08 4.57 -0.23
N HIS A 29 -8.14 3.89 -0.64
CA HIS A 29 -9.52 4.34 -0.44
C HIS A 29 -10.33 3.30 0.36
N SER A 30 -11.15 3.81 1.27
CA SER A 30 -12.09 3.02 2.07
C SER A 30 -13.43 3.73 2.15
N THR A 31 -14.42 3.09 2.77
CA THR A 31 -15.72 3.72 3.08
C THR A 31 -15.61 4.96 3.96
N ALA A 32 -14.53 5.09 4.75
CA ALA A 32 -14.31 6.23 5.64
C ALA A 32 -13.57 7.40 4.96
N GLY A 33 -13.08 7.22 3.73
CA GLY A 33 -12.28 8.20 3.00
C GLY A 33 -10.94 7.64 2.53
N PHE A 34 -10.04 8.55 2.17
CA PHE A 34 -8.70 8.23 1.71
C PHE A 34 -7.74 8.11 2.89
N TYR A 35 -6.82 7.16 2.83
CA TYR A 35 -5.80 6.94 3.85
C TYR A 35 -4.48 6.58 3.19
N ILE A 36 -3.37 6.76 3.92
CA ILE A 36 -2.06 6.29 3.45
C ILE A 36 -1.82 4.89 3.98
N GLY A 37 -1.28 4.01 3.16
CA GLY A 37 -0.94 2.67 3.58
C GLY A 37 0.06 1.99 2.66
N ARG A 38 0.36 0.74 2.99
CA ARG A 38 1.11 -0.17 2.11
C ARG A 38 0.18 -1.30 1.72
N GLU A 39 0.11 -1.57 0.43
CA GLU A 39 -0.58 -2.75 -0.08
C GLU A 39 0.27 -3.99 0.16
N CYS A 40 -0.40 -5.11 0.39
CA CYS A 40 0.22 -6.42 0.32
C CYS A 40 -0.56 -7.37 -0.59
N PHE A 41 0.18 -8.29 -1.19
CA PHE A 41 -0.29 -9.23 -2.19
C PHE A 41 0.13 -10.63 -1.78
N ASP A 42 -0.84 -11.52 -1.66
CA ASP A 42 -0.60 -12.94 -1.45
C ASP A 42 -0.14 -13.58 -2.77
N LEU A 43 0.88 -14.44 -2.71
CA LEU A 43 1.39 -15.19 -3.86
C LEU A 43 0.33 -16.08 -4.51
N GLU A 44 -0.58 -16.64 -3.71
CA GLU A 44 -1.67 -17.50 -4.16
C GLU A 44 -2.89 -16.69 -4.61
N MET A 45 -3.00 -15.41 -4.19
CA MET A 45 -4.09 -14.51 -4.53
C MET A 45 -3.59 -13.11 -4.94
N PRO A 46 -2.85 -12.99 -6.06
CA PRO A 46 -2.20 -11.74 -6.47
C PRO A 46 -3.19 -10.64 -6.86
N ASP A 47 -4.44 -10.99 -7.19
CA ASP A 47 -5.48 -10.03 -7.55
C ASP A 47 -6.23 -9.46 -6.34
N TRP A 48 -5.84 -9.83 -5.11
CA TRP A 48 -6.50 -9.42 -3.87
C TRP A 48 -5.57 -8.53 -3.01
N PRO A 49 -5.40 -7.24 -3.36
CA PRO A 49 -4.61 -6.33 -2.54
C PRO A 49 -5.28 -6.09 -1.18
N GLN A 50 -4.52 -6.26 -0.10
CA GLN A 50 -4.95 -5.96 1.27
C GLN A 50 -4.08 -4.84 1.85
N PRO A 51 -4.62 -3.98 2.72
CA PRO A 51 -3.81 -3.01 3.44
C PRO A 51 -2.99 -3.72 4.52
N TYR A 52 -1.66 -3.78 4.35
CA TYR A 52 -0.74 -4.33 5.34
C TYR A 52 -0.57 -3.39 6.54
N SER A 53 -0.45 -2.09 6.24
CA SER A 53 -0.33 -1.03 7.24
C SER A 53 -1.13 0.17 6.76
N ARG A 54 -1.79 0.88 7.68
CA ARG A 54 -2.57 2.08 7.36
C ARG A 54 -2.39 3.18 8.41
N GLU A 55 -2.42 4.43 7.96
CA GLU A 55 -2.69 5.55 8.85
C GLU A 55 -4.14 5.45 9.35
N SER A 56 -4.37 5.87 10.59
CA SER A 56 -5.75 5.99 11.13
C SER A 56 -6.37 7.37 10.85
N ILE A 57 -5.66 8.22 10.09
CA ILE A 57 -6.14 9.51 9.61
C ILE A 57 -6.80 9.29 8.25
N TYR A 58 -8.00 9.82 8.09
CA TYR A 58 -8.77 9.76 6.84
C TYR A 58 -8.95 11.16 6.26
N TRP A 59 -8.52 11.33 5.01
CA TRP A 59 -8.73 12.54 4.23
C TRP A 59 -10.01 12.43 3.39
N LYS A 60 -10.63 13.58 3.10
CA LYS A 60 -11.84 13.63 2.29
C LYS A 60 -11.53 13.42 0.81
N THR A 61 -10.35 13.86 0.36
CA THR A 61 -9.95 13.78 -1.04
C THR A 61 -8.61 13.05 -1.20
N HIS A 62 -8.45 12.39 -2.35
CA HIS A 62 -7.19 11.78 -2.74
C HIS A 62 -6.05 12.80 -2.75
N GLN A 63 -6.31 14.02 -3.22
CA GLN A 63 -5.30 15.07 -3.34
C GLN A 63 -4.74 15.49 -1.98
N GLU A 64 -5.58 15.59 -0.94
CA GLU A 64 -5.12 15.91 0.42
C GLU A 64 -4.23 14.79 0.99
N ALA A 65 -4.65 13.54 0.82
CA ALA A 65 -3.85 12.39 1.23
C ALA A 65 -2.50 12.35 0.50
N GLN A 66 -2.52 12.55 -0.83
CA GLN A 66 -1.30 12.56 -1.64
C GLN A 66 -0.35 13.69 -1.23
N ALA A 67 -0.86 14.91 -1.02
CA ALA A 67 -0.05 16.04 -0.57
C ALA A 67 0.58 15.78 0.81
N TRP A 68 -0.14 15.11 1.71
CA TRP A 68 0.41 14.72 3.01
C TRP A 68 1.50 13.66 2.90
N LEU A 69 1.32 12.69 1.99
CA LEU A 69 2.31 11.66 1.69
C LEU A 69 3.57 12.26 1.05
N ASP A 70 3.41 13.16 0.07
CA ASP A 70 4.51 13.84 -0.64
C ASP A 70 5.32 14.75 0.30
N ALA A 71 4.69 15.27 1.35
CA ALA A 71 5.37 16.02 2.41
C ALA A 71 6.32 15.18 3.27
N GLY A 72 6.37 13.85 3.07
CA GLY A 72 7.30 12.94 3.75
C GLY A 72 6.87 12.55 5.17
N ASN A 73 5.58 12.72 5.51
CA ASN A 73 5.08 12.47 6.86
C ASN A 73 4.88 10.98 7.20
N TRP A 74 5.08 10.07 6.24
CA TRP A 74 5.00 8.64 6.48
C TRP A 74 6.38 8.07 6.82
N PRO A 75 6.55 7.34 7.94
CA PRO A 75 7.83 6.76 8.30
C PRO A 75 8.27 5.77 7.21
N GLN A 76 9.39 6.10 6.56
CA GLN A 76 10.09 5.13 5.71
C GLN A 76 10.55 3.96 6.60
N PRO A 77 10.49 2.71 6.10
CA PRO A 77 11.05 1.58 6.83
C PRO A 77 12.55 1.78 7.08
#